data_AF-A0A558GKC6-F1
#
_entry.id   AF-A0A558GKC6-F1
#
_cell.length_a   1.000
_cell.length_b   1.000
_cell.length_c   1.000
_cell.angle_alpha   90.00
_cell.angle_beta   90.00
_cell.angle_gamma   90.00
#
_symmetry.space_group_name_H-M   'P 1'
#
loop_
_entity.id
_entity.type
_entity.pdbx_description
1 polymer ?
#
loop_
_entity_poly.entity_id
_entity_poly.type
_entity_poly.pdbx_seq_one_letter_code
_entity_poly.pdbx_strand_id
1 'polypeptide(L)'
;MTTTATRPPTFFFSTTNPNNPHAIARSKARRATYETWQAAMPSLDADINTTALSLVAAWSLPEGHIKSGLRAIHRLNSLPKVKAIQDTHCLLDIESLIAIDQPMSALTALTDETLDFIDT
;
A
#
# COMPACT_ATOMS: atom_id res chain seq x y z
N MET A 1 46.38 -11.41 18.66
CA MET A 1 45.39 -12.34 18.06
C MET A 1 44.11 -11.55 17.88
N THR A 2 43.78 -11.19 16.64
CA THR A 2 42.63 -10.33 16.33
C THR A 2 41.49 -11.23 15.89
N THR A 3 40.48 -11.37 16.74
CA THR A 3 39.29 -12.18 16.46
C THR A 3 38.42 -11.44 15.45
N THR A 4 38.40 -11.89 14.20
CA THR A 4 37.49 -11.39 13.17
C THR A 4 36.06 -11.75 13.57
N ALA A 5 35.26 -10.76 13.96
CA ALA A 5 33.84 -10.95 14.22
C ALA A 5 33.14 -11.25 12.89
N THR A 6 32.75 -12.50 12.66
CA THR A 6 31.95 -12.90 11.50
C THR A 6 30.58 -12.22 11.61
N ARG A 7 30.30 -11.28 10.69
CA ARG A 7 28.98 -10.64 10.58
C ARG A 7 27.92 -11.76 10.46
N PRO A 8 26.85 -11.76 11.28
CA PRO A 8 25.81 -12.76 11.16
C PRO A 8 25.21 -12.69 9.75
N PRO A 9 24.74 -13.83 9.18
CA PRO A 9 24.13 -13.84 7.86
C PRO A 9 23.00 -12.81 7.84
N THR A 10 22.98 -11.97 6.79
CA THR A 10 21.86 -11.04 6.56
C THR A 10 20.60 -11.86 6.38
N PHE A 11 19.78 -11.93 7.42
CA PHE A 11 18.46 -12.54 7.37
C PHE A 11 17.52 -11.61 6.62
N PHE A 12 16.86 -12.13 5.60
CA PHE A 12 15.82 -11.43 4.86
C PHE A 12 14.47 -12.08 5.15
N PHE A 13 13.41 -11.28 5.17
CA PHE A 13 12.07 -11.84 5.05
C PHE A 13 11.92 -12.51 3.69
N SER A 14 11.15 -13.59 3.62
CA SER A 14 10.96 -14.37 2.38
C SER A 14 10.51 -13.52 1.20
N THR A 15 9.72 -12.47 1.46
CA THR A 15 9.15 -11.55 0.47
C THR A 15 10.10 -10.43 0.03
N THR A 16 11.19 -10.18 0.76
CA THR A 16 12.17 -9.11 0.46
C THR A 16 13.58 -9.66 0.22
N ASN A 17 13.71 -10.98 0.09
CA ASN A 17 15.00 -11.64 -0.13
C ASN A 17 15.58 -11.27 -1.50
N PRO A 18 16.70 -10.51 -1.56
CA PRO A 18 17.31 -10.09 -2.81
C PRO A 18 18.01 -11.25 -3.55
N ASN A 19 18.19 -12.39 -2.90
CA ASN A 19 18.78 -13.58 -3.50
C ASN A 19 17.72 -14.55 -4.07
N ASN A 20 16.43 -14.25 -3.87
CA ASN A 20 15.33 -15.04 -4.43
C ASN A 20 14.73 -14.31 -5.65
N PRO A 21 14.88 -14.84 -6.88
CA PRO A 21 14.38 -14.18 -8.08
C PRO A 21 12.85 -14.02 -8.10
N HIS A 22 12.11 -14.93 -7.47
CA HIS A 22 10.65 -14.80 -7.34
C HIS A 22 10.26 -13.66 -6.39
N ALA A 23 10.98 -13.49 -5.28
CA ALA A 23 10.74 -12.40 -4.33
C ALA A 23 11.00 -11.04 -4.99
N ILE A 24 12.10 -10.92 -5.74
CA ILE A 24 12.43 -9.72 -6.52
C ILE A 24 11.35 -9.41 -7.55
N ALA A 25 10.93 -10.41 -8.34
CA ALA A 25 9.91 -10.22 -9.37
C ALA A 25 8.56 -9.80 -8.77
N ARG A 26 8.13 -10.44 -7.67
CA ARG A 26 6.90 -10.08 -6.96
C ARG A 26 6.98 -8.68 -6.34
N SER A 27 8.12 -8.28 -5.78
CA SER A 27 8.33 -6.93 -5.25
C SER A 27 8.20 -5.87 -6.35
N LYS A 28 8.79 -6.10 -7.53
CA LYS A 28 8.64 -5.21 -8.69
C LYS A 28 7.19 -5.10 -9.17
N ALA A 29 6.48 -6.23 -9.28
CA ALA A 29 5.08 -6.23 -9.66
C ALA A 29 4.22 -5.45 -8.66
N ARG A 30 4.44 -5.66 -7.36
CA ARG A 30 3.73 -4.95 -6.29
C ARG A 30 3.95 -3.44 -6.36
N ARG A 31 5.19 -3.01 -6.58
CA ARG A 31 5.57 -1.60 -6.80
C ARG A 31 4.80 -0.99 -7.97
N ALA A 32 4.85 -1.62 -9.14
CA ALA A 32 4.18 -1.13 -10.34
C ALA A 32 2.65 -1.07 -10.17
N THR A 33 2.07 -2.08 -9.51
CA THR A 33 0.64 -2.05 -9.15
C THR A 33 0.36 -0.87 -8.24
N TYR A 34 1.09 -0.71 -7.14
CA TYR A 34 0.89 0.39 -6.20
C TYR A 34 0.99 1.77 -6.87
N GLU A 35 1.98 1.99 -7.73
CA GLU A 35 2.14 3.22 -8.50
C GLU A 35 0.94 3.46 -9.45
N THR A 36 0.42 2.41 -10.08
CA THR A 36 -0.79 2.49 -10.93
C THR A 36 -2.00 2.96 -10.12
N TRP A 37 -2.18 2.41 -8.91
CA TRP A 37 -3.25 2.84 -8.02
C TRP A 37 -3.08 4.28 -7.52
N GLN A 38 -1.86 4.70 -7.19
CA GLN A 38 -1.58 6.10 -6.82
C GLN A 38 -1.88 7.07 -7.98
N ALA A 39 -1.46 6.72 -9.20
CA ALA A 39 -1.68 7.57 -10.39
C ALA A 39 -3.16 7.69 -10.77
N ALA A 40 -3.98 6.72 -10.37
CA ALA A 40 -5.42 6.71 -10.63
C ALA A 40 -6.25 7.44 -9.58
N MET A 41 -5.61 7.98 -8.54
CA MET A 41 -6.32 8.74 -7.51
C MET A 41 -7.04 9.94 -8.15
N PRO A 42 -8.34 10.11 -7.86
CA PRO A 42 -9.06 11.28 -8.31
C PRO A 42 -8.42 12.58 -7.77
N SER A 43 -8.57 13.67 -8.51
CA SER A 43 -8.34 15.00 -7.98
C SER A 43 -9.29 15.28 -6.81
N LEU A 44 -8.96 16.27 -5.97
CA LEU A 44 -9.73 16.60 -4.77
C LEU A 44 -11.23 16.86 -5.06
N ASP A 45 -11.54 17.41 -6.24
CA ASP A 45 -12.91 17.73 -6.68
C ASP A 45 -13.64 16.57 -7.38
N ALA A 46 -12.94 15.46 -7.67
CA ALA A 46 -13.50 14.34 -8.43
C ALA A 46 -14.05 13.24 -7.50
N ASP A 47 -15.25 12.74 -7.83
CA ASP A 47 -15.91 11.68 -7.06
C ASP A 47 -15.28 10.31 -7.31
N ILE A 48 -14.95 9.60 -6.22
CA ILE A 48 -14.36 8.25 -6.25
C ILE A 48 -15.24 7.27 -7.05
N ASN A 49 -16.56 7.37 -6.99
CA ASN A 49 -17.42 6.43 -7.72
C ASN A 49 -17.33 6.64 -9.23
N THR A 50 -17.36 7.90 -9.66
CA THR A 50 -17.20 8.29 -11.07
C THR A 50 -15.85 7.85 -11.61
N THR A 51 -14.76 8.08 -10.87
CA THR A 51 -13.42 7.61 -11.25
C THR A 51 -13.37 6.09 -11.33
N ALA A 52 -13.89 5.38 -10.33
CA ALA A 52 -13.91 3.92 -10.34
C ALA A 52 -14.65 3.34 -11.56
N LEU A 53 -15.82 3.90 -11.89
CA LEU A 53 -16.60 3.47 -13.06
C LEU A 53 -15.83 3.68 -14.37
N SER A 54 -15.12 4.81 -14.50
CA SER A 54 -14.30 5.09 -15.69
C SER A 54 -13.14 4.10 -15.90
N LEU A 55 -12.67 3.46 -14.83
CA LEU A 55 -11.51 2.57 -14.84
C LEU A 55 -11.86 1.09 -15.09
N VAL A 56 -13.13 0.69 -14.94
CA VAL A 56 -13.57 -0.72 -15.07
C VAL A 56 -13.09 -1.35 -16.37
N ALA A 57 -13.28 -0.66 -17.50
CA ALA A 57 -12.89 -1.17 -18.81
C ALA A 57 -11.36 -1.24 -18.98
N ALA A 58 -10.65 -0.21 -18.53
CA ALA A 58 -9.19 -0.13 -18.68
C ALA A 58 -8.46 -1.17 -17.81
N TRP A 59 -8.97 -1.43 -16.61
CA TRP A 59 -8.31 -2.29 -15.63
C TRP A 59 -8.83 -3.72 -15.63
N SER A 60 -9.99 -3.97 -16.24
CA SER A 60 -10.66 -5.27 -16.20
C SER A 60 -10.88 -5.78 -14.77
N LEU A 61 -11.19 -4.86 -13.85
CA LEU A 61 -11.50 -5.14 -12.45
C LEU A 61 -12.94 -4.72 -12.11
N PRO A 62 -13.62 -5.41 -11.18
CA PRO A 62 -14.96 -5.01 -10.74
C PRO A 62 -14.96 -3.61 -10.12
N GLU A 63 -15.99 -2.82 -10.42
CA GLU A 63 -16.13 -1.44 -9.90
C GLU A 63 -16.01 -1.37 -8.37
N GLY A 64 -16.65 -2.29 -7.64
CA GLY A 64 -16.58 -2.33 -6.18
C GLY A 64 -15.17 -2.58 -5.63
N HIS A 65 -14.36 -3.34 -6.36
CA HIS A 65 -12.96 -3.57 -6.01
C HIS A 65 -12.12 -2.31 -6.26
N ILE A 66 -12.34 -1.62 -7.39
CA ILE A 66 -11.69 -0.34 -7.71
C ILE A 66 -12.04 0.72 -6.66
N LYS A 67 -13.32 0.85 -6.27
CA LYS A 67 -13.74 1.77 -5.20
C LYS A 67 -13.03 1.49 -3.89
N SER A 68 -12.94 0.22 -3.51
CA SER A 68 -12.28 -0.18 -2.25
C SER A 68 -10.80 0.15 -2.30
N GLY A 69 -10.12 -0.12 -3.41
CA GLY A 69 -8.71 0.22 -3.57
C GLY A 69 -8.46 1.74 -3.57
N LEU A 70 -9.27 2.53 -4.29
CA LEU A 70 -9.14 3.99 -4.27
C LEU A 70 -9.36 4.58 -2.86
N ARG A 71 -10.32 4.04 -2.09
CA ARG A 71 -10.52 4.44 -0.68
C ARG A 71 -9.32 4.09 0.19
N ALA A 72 -8.74 2.89 0.02
CA ALA A 72 -7.55 2.49 0.75
C ALA A 72 -6.34 3.38 0.43
N ILE A 73 -6.15 3.78 -0.82
CA ILE A 73 -5.10 4.74 -1.19
C ILE A 73 -5.38 6.13 -0.62
N HIS A 74 -6.64 6.60 -0.68
CA HIS A 74 -7.04 7.85 -0.03
C HIS A 74 -6.71 7.83 1.47
N ARG A 75 -7.03 6.74 2.16
CA ARG A 75 -6.71 6.54 3.58
C ARG A 75 -5.20 6.57 3.82
N LEU A 76 -4.42 5.89 2.99
CA LEU A 76 -2.97 5.91 3.08
C LEU A 76 -2.43 7.34 2.92
N ASN A 77 -3.01 8.14 2.03
CA ASN A 77 -2.63 9.55 1.86
C ASN A 77 -2.96 10.42 3.09
N SER A 78 -3.90 10.02 3.95
CA SER A 78 -4.17 10.69 5.23
C SER A 78 -3.23 10.27 6.38
N LEU A 79 -2.33 9.30 6.15
CA LEU A 79 -1.37 8.77 7.12
C LEU A 79 0.06 8.96 6.59
N PRO A 80 0.65 10.17 6.70
CA PRO A 80 1.88 10.52 6.00
C PRO A 80 3.11 9.68 6.41
N LYS A 81 3.25 9.27 7.67
CA LYS A 81 4.39 8.44 8.10
C LYS A 81 4.22 6.99 7.64
N VAL A 82 3.01 6.42 7.73
CA VAL A 82 2.69 5.09 7.17
C VAL A 82 2.88 5.11 5.65
N LYS A 83 2.47 6.19 4.98
CA LYS A 83 2.70 6.40 3.56
C LYS A 83 4.19 6.47 3.21
N ALA A 84 5.01 7.12 4.03
CA ALA A 84 6.45 7.18 3.78
C ALA A 84 7.10 5.79 3.83
N ILE A 85 6.73 4.95 4.81
CA ILE A 85 7.15 3.53 4.87
C ILE A 85 6.60 2.78 3.65
N GLN A 86 5.34 3.08 3.33
CA GLN A 86 4.60 2.80 2.12
C GLN A 86 5.46 2.86 0.85
N ASP A 87 5.78 4.09 0.49
CA ASP A 87 6.50 4.47 -0.72
C ASP A 87 7.93 3.92 -0.71
N THR A 88 8.58 3.87 0.47
CA THR A 88 9.97 3.41 0.59
C THR A 88 10.11 1.91 0.33
N HIS A 89 9.24 1.10 0.92
CA HIS A 89 9.42 -0.36 0.91
C HIS A 89 8.39 -1.08 0.03
N CYS A 90 7.20 -0.51 -0.14
CA CYS A 90 6.07 -1.08 -0.89
C CYS A 90 5.82 -2.54 -0.50
N LEU A 91 5.64 -2.80 0.80
CA LEU A 91 5.49 -4.15 1.34
C LEU A 91 4.06 -4.67 1.21
N LEU A 92 3.06 -3.79 1.27
CA LEU A 92 1.65 -4.14 1.16
C LEU A 92 1.22 -4.07 -0.30
N ASP A 93 0.47 -5.08 -0.75
CA ASP A 93 -0.27 -4.99 -2.00
C ASP A 93 -1.63 -4.32 -1.77
N ILE A 94 -2.37 -4.07 -2.86
CA ILE A 94 -3.66 -3.36 -2.76
C ILE A 94 -4.67 -4.13 -1.90
N GLU A 95 -4.67 -5.47 -1.96
CA GLU A 95 -5.57 -6.29 -1.14
C GLU A 95 -5.29 -6.12 0.35
N SER A 96 -4.01 -6.07 0.72
CA SER A 96 -3.59 -5.83 2.10
C SER A 96 -4.00 -4.42 2.56
N LEU A 97 -3.86 -3.41 1.70
CA LEU A 97 -4.29 -2.04 2.00
C LEU A 97 -5.82 -1.96 2.16
N ILE A 98 -6.59 -2.63 1.29
CA ILE A 98 -8.06 -2.71 1.39
C ILE A 98 -8.46 -3.39 2.69
N ALA A 99 -7.81 -4.50 3.05
CA ALA A 99 -8.11 -5.24 4.28
C ALA A 99 -7.84 -4.42 5.54
N ILE A 100 -6.88 -3.49 5.51
CA ILE A 100 -6.62 -2.54 6.61
C ILE A 100 -7.65 -1.40 6.60
N ASP A 101 -8.02 -0.88 5.43
CA ASP A 101 -8.98 0.22 5.33
C ASP A 101 -10.41 -0.19 5.73
N GLN A 102 -10.81 -1.44 5.48
CA GLN A 102 -12.14 -1.95 5.85
C GLN A 102 -12.48 -1.77 7.35
N PRO A 103 -11.68 -2.28 8.31
CA PRO A 103 -11.95 -2.09 9.73
C PRO A 103 -11.79 -0.62 10.15
N MET A 104 -10.87 0.13 9.53
CA MET A 104 -10.74 1.56 9.81
C MET A 104 -12.02 2.32 9.43
N SER A 105 -12.56 2.07 8.23
CA SER A 105 -13.80 2.69 7.76
C SER A 105 -15.02 2.35 8.60
N ALA A 106 -14.98 1.28 9.41
CA ALA A 106 -16.03 0.93 10.36
C ALA A 106 -15.93 1.69 11.70
N LEU A 107 -14.80 2.37 11.97
CA LEU A 107 -14.65 3.22 13.15
C LEU A 107 -15.48 4.49 12.97
N THR A 108 -16.58 4.58 13.72
CA THR A 108 -17.50 5.73 13.72
C THR A 108 -16.90 7.04 14.24
N ALA A 109 -15.70 6.99 14.82
CA ALA A 109 -14.99 8.13 15.40
C ALA A 109 -13.51 8.17 14.98
N LEU A 110 -13.24 8.11 13.68
CA LEU A 110 -11.92 8.47 13.15
C LEU A 110 -11.71 9.97 13.28
N THR A 111 -11.26 10.41 14.45
CA THR A 111 -10.78 11.77 14.69
C THR A 111 -9.36 11.93 14.15
N ASP A 112 -8.94 13.17 13.90
CA ASP A 112 -7.56 13.48 13.52
C ASP A 112 -6.55 12.95 14.55
N GLU A 113 -6.92 12.97 15.85
CA GLU A 113 -6.11 12.40 16.94
C GLU A 113 -5.92 10.89 16.80
N THR A 114 -6.96 10.17 16.37
CA THR A 114 -6.88 8.71 16.15
C THR A 114 -6.01 8.40 14.94
N LEU A 115 -6.09 9.24 13.90
CA LEU A 115 -5.24 9.10 12.72
C LEU A 115 -3.76 9.36 13.05
N ASP A 116 -3.45 10.39 13.84
CA ASP A 116 -2.07 10.67 14.26
C ASP A 116 -1.49 9.54 15.13
N PHE A 117 -2.31 8.93 16.00
CA PHE A 117 -1.92 7.75 16.77
C PHE A 117 -1.66 6.51 15.90
N ILE A 118 -2.45 6.30 14.84
CA ILE A 118 -2.20 5.20 13.89
C ILE A 118 -0.95 5.48 13.05
N ASP A 119 -0.64 6.76 12.82
CA ASP A 119 0.49 7.19 12.01
C ASP A 119 1.84 7.22 12.78
N THR A 120 1.88 7.08 14.11
CA THR A 120 3.16 7.07 14.88
C THR A 120 4.12 5.94 14.52
#